data_AF-A0A3D3IVV1-F1
#
_entry.id   AF-A0A3D3IVV1-F1
#
_cell.length_a   1.000
_cell.length_b   1.000
_cell.length_c   1.000
_cell.angle_alpha   90.00
_cell.angle_beta   90.00
_cell.angle_gamma   90.00
#
_symmetry.space_group_name_H-M   'P 1'
#
loop_
_entity.id
_entity.type
_entity.pdbx_description
1 polymer ?
#
loop_
_entity_poly.entity_id
_entity_poly.type
_entity_poly.pdbx_seq_one_letter_code
_entity_poly.pdbx_strand_id
1 'polypeptide(L)'
;MSVFTGIILYFLIWWVTIFTVLNIGHRAAENPEAGHATSAPVKFYLGKKLLLNSVIAAVVWLIVWALIKFSGVSFTEMVENWR
;
A
#
# COMPACT_ATOMS: atom_id res chain seq x y z
N MET A 1 -20.92 1.41 4.42
CA MET A 1 -19.86 2.41 4.13
C MET A 1 -20.39 3.39 3.08
N SER A 2 -20.27 4.70 3.32
CA SER A 2 -20.54 5.71 2.27
C SER A 2 -19.48 5.62 1.17
N VAL A 3 -19.83 6.02 -0.06
CA VAL A 3 -18.89 6.10 -1.19
C VAL A 3 -17.71 7.00 -0.83
N PHE A 4 -17.96 8.13 -0.17
CA PHE A 4 -16.93 9.06 0.29
C PHE A 4 -15.94 8.39 1.26
N THR A 5 -16.46 7.68 2.26
CA THR A 5 -15.64 6.92 3.22
C THR A 5 -14.82 5.83 2.53
N GLY A 6 -15.41 5.14 1.54
CA GLY A 6 -14.72 4.12 0.75
C GLY A 6 -13.52 4.67 -0.01
N ILE A 7 -13.67 5.85 -0.63
CA ILE A 7 -12.59 6.53 -1.36
C ILE A 7 -11.47 6.96 -0.43
N ILE A 8 -11.80 7.57 0.72
CA ILE A 8 -10.79 7.97 1.72
C ILE A 8 -10.02 6.76 2.21
N LEU A 9 -10.71 5.67 2.55
CA LEU A 9 -10.08 4.44 3.01
C LEU A 9 -9.15 3.85 1.95
N TYR A 10 -9.59 3.82 0.68
CA TYR A 10 -8.73 3.41 -0.42
C TYR A 10 -7.48 4.27 -0.53
N PHE A 11 -7.61 5.60 -0.42
CA PHE A 11 -6.47 6.52 -0.48
C PHE A 11 -5.48 6.30 0.68
N LEU A 12 -5.98 6.08 1.89
CA LEU A 12 -5.14 5.76 3.06
C LEU A 12 -4.38 4.44 2.88
N ILE A 13 -5.08 3.40 2.43
CA ILE A 13 -4.46 2.10 2.12
C ILE A 13 -3.41 2.27 1.03
N TRP A 14 -3.77 2.96 -0.05
CA TRP A 14 -2.87 3.22 -1.18
C TRP A 14 -1.59 3.94 -0.75
N TRP A 15 -1.71 4.94 0.13
CA TRP A 15 -0.58 5.68 0.70
C TRP A 15 0.35 4.78 1.51
N VAL A 16 -0.18 3.93 2.37
CA VAL A 16 0.62 2.98 3.17
C VAL A 16 1.30 1.95 2.25
N THR A 17 0.58 1.43 1.26
CA THR A 17 1.11 0.40 0.35
C THR A 17 2.27 0.93 -0.50
N ILE A 18 2.35 2.24 -0.79
CA ILE A 18 3.49 2.82 -1.54
C ILE A 18 4.81 2.49 -0.86
N PHE A 19 4.87 2.63 0.46
CA PHE A 19 6.08 2.33 1.22
C PHE A 19 6.40 0.84 1.20
N THR A 20 5.38 -0.02 1.26
CA THR A 20 5.57 -1.47 1.16
C THR A 20 6.10 -1.88 -0.20
N VAL A 21 5.50 -1.39 -1.29
CA VAL A 21 5.85 -1.75 -2.67
C VAL A 21 7.18 -1.14 -3.09
N LEU A 22 7.50 0.07 -2.60
CA LEU A 22 8.77 0.71 -2.92
C LEU A 22 9.94 -0.16 -2.46
N ASN A 23 9.89 -0.70 -1.24
CA ASN A 23 10.93 -1.56 -0.64
C ASN A 23 11.25 -2.82 -1.45
N ILE A 24 10.35 -3.27 -2.33
CA ILE A 24 10.51 -4.48 -3.12
C ILE A 24 11.36 -4.20 -4.37
N GLY A 25 12.31 -5.11 -4.65
CA GLY A 25 13.01 -5.18 -5.92
C GLY A 25 14.13 -4.16 -6.12
N HIS A 26 14.75 -3.68 -5.05
CA HIS A 26 15.99 -2.90 -5.14
C HIS A 26 17.17 -3.81 -5.49
N ARG A 27 17.77 -3.60 -6.65
CA ARG A 27 19.04 -4.22 -7.05
C ARG A 27 20.05 -3.10 -7.33
N ALA A 28 21.10 -3.06 -6.52
CA ALA A 28 22.25 -2.20 -6.74
C ALA A 28 23.06 -2.69 -7.96
N ALA A 29 23.81 -1.79 -8.59
CA ALA A 29 24.75 -2.16 -9.63
C ALA A 29 25.88 -3.01 -9.04
N GLU A 30 26.24 -4.13 -9.67
CA GLU A 30 27.39 -4.96 -9.24
C GLU A 30 28.73 -4.25 -9.49
N ASN A 31 28.81 -3.42 -10.53
CA ASN A 31 29.96 -2.56 -10.83
C ASN A 31 29.49 -1.11 -11.01
N PRO A 32 29.43 -0.31 -9.94
CA PRO A 32 29.11 1.11 -10.06
C PRO A 32 30.25 1.86 -10.77
N GLU A 33 29.91 2.68 -11.77
CA GLU A 33 30.87 3.59 -12.41
C GLU A 33 31.36 4.66 -11.42
N ALA A 34 32.59 5.16 -11.60
CA ALA A 34 33.19 6.15 -10.72
C ALA A 34 32.31 7.42 -10.63
N GLY A 35 31.84 7.76 -9.43
CA GLY A 35 30.93 8.89 -9.18
C GLY A 35 29.47 8.50 -8.93
N HIS A 36 29.09 7.23 -9.14
CA HIS A 36 27.76 6.73 -8.76
C HIS A 36 27.73 6.22 -7.32
N ALA A 37 26.65 6.52 -6.60
CA ALA A 37 26.40 5.93 -5.29
C ALA A 37 26.14 4.42 -5.44
N THR A 38 26.89 3.59 -4.70
CA THR A 38 26.80 2.12 -4.72
C THR A 38 25.39 1.59 -4.43
N SER A 39 24.54 2.38 -3.74
CA SER A 39 23.16 2.05 -3.38
C SER A 39 22.10 2.48 -4.40
N ALA A 40 22.48 3.21 -5.45
CA ALA A 40 21.54 3.68 -6.46
C ALA A 40 21.01 2.48 -7.31
N PRO A 41 19.69 2.32 -7.43
CA PRO A 41 19.11 1.26 -8.27
C PRO A 41 19.50 1.45 -9.74
N VAL A 42 19.89 0.38 -10.42
CA VAL A 42 20.30 0.41 -11.84
C VAL A 42 19.18 0.93 -12.76
N LYS A 43 17.92 0.60 -12.45
CA LYS A 43 16.75 1.06 -13.22
C LYS A 43 15.58 1.38 -12.29
N PHE A 44 15.26 2.66 -12.19
CA PHE A 44 14.13 3.15 -11.39
C PHE A 44 12.84 3.18 -12.22
N TYR A 45 12.12 2.06 -12.27
CA TYR A 45 10.84 1.98 -12.99
C TYR A 45 9.66 2.51 -12.16
N LEU A 46 9.61 3.83 -11.97
CA LEU A 46 8.62 4.48 -11.11
C LEU A 46 7.17 4.19 -11.53
N GLY A 47 6.86 4.28 -12.83
CA GLY A 47 5.51 4.04 -13.33
C GLY A 47 5.02 2.60 -13.14
N LYS A 48 5.91 1.60 -13.33
CA LYS A 48 5.54 0.19 -13.13
C LYS A 48 5.27 -0.12 -11.66
N LYS A 49 6.09 0.44 -10.76
CA LYS A 49 5.88 0.30 -9.31
C LYS A 49 4.58 0.97 -8.86
N LEU A 50 4.25 2.12 -9.43
CA LEU A 50 3.01 2.83 -9.12
C LEU A 50 1.76 2.04 -9.56
N LEU A 51 1.79 1.45 -10.76
CA LEU A 51 0.69 0.62 -11.25
C LEU A 51 0.50 -0.63 -10.38
N LEU A 52 1.61 -1.32 -10.06
CA LEU A 52 1.60 -2.47 -9.15
C LEU A 52 1.03 -2.07 -7.78
N ASN A 53 1.43 -0.92 -7.25
CA ASN A 53 0.92 -0.39 -5.99
C ASN A 53 -0.60 -0.19 -6.03
N SER A 54 -1.13 0.43 -7.08
CA SER A 54 -2.58 0.65 -7.21
C SER A 54 -3.36 -0.67 -7.24
N VAL A 55 -2.84 -1.71 -7.91
CA VAL A 55 -3.46 -3.04 -7.91
C VAL A 55 -3.44 -3.67 -6.53
N ILE A 56 -2.29 -3.64 -5.83
CA ILE A 56 -2.16 -4.18 -4.48
C ILE A 56 -3.10 -3.44 -3.51
N ALA A 57 -3.13 -2.11 -3.57
CA ALA A 57 -4.02 -1.29 -2.75
C ALA A 57 -5.49 -1.63 -2.99
N ALA A 58 -5.89 -1.84 -4.25
CA ALA A 58 -7.26 -2.22 -4.58
C ALA A 58 -7.64 -3.58 -4.00
N VAL A 59 -6.74 -4.57 -4.04
CA VAL A 59 -6.97 -5.90 -3.44
C VAL A 59 -7.10 -5.79 -1.92
N VAL A 60 -6.21 -5.07 -1.25
CA VAL A 60 -6.27 -4.87 0.21
C VAL A 60 -7.56 -4.13 0.60
N TRP A 61 -7.94 -3.10 -0.14
CA TRP A 61 -9.19 -2.37 0.10
C TRP A 61 -10.42 -3.25 -0.07
N LEU A 62 -10.47 -4.12 -1.09
CA LEU A 62 -11.56 -5.07 -1.27
C LEU A 62 -11.68 -6.06 -0.11
N ILE A 63 -10.55 -6.55 0.42
CA ILE A 63 -10.53 -7.42 1.60
C ILE A 63 -11.07 -6.67 2.81
N VAL A 64 -10.59 -5.45 3.07
CA VAL A 64 -11.05 -4.63 4.21
C VAL A 64 -12.55 -4.31 4.09
N TRP A 65 -13.01 -3.96 2.89
CA TRP A 65 -14.43 -3.71 2.63
C TRP A 65 -15.28 -4.96 2.87
N ALA A 66 -14.85 -6.12 2.40
CA ALA A 66 -15.53 -7.39 2.62
C ALA A 66 -15.57 -7.73 4.12
N LEU A 67 -14.45 -7.57 4.83
CA LEU A 67 -14.42 -7.76 6.28
C LEU A 67 -15.43 -6.86 6.98
N ILE A 68 -15.42 -5.56 6.72
CA ILE A 68 -16.39 -4.62 7.30
C ILE A 68 -17.85 -5.03 7.01
N LYS A 69 -18.12 -5.57 5.82
CA LYS A 69 -19.47 -5.96 5.41
C LYS A 69 -19.94 -7.26 6.08
N PHE A 70 -19.05 -8.24 6.24
CA PHE A 70 -19.40 -9.59 6.68
C PHE A 70 -19.08 -9.88 8.15
N SER A 71 -18.11 -9.20 8.75
CA SER A 71 -17.62 -9.55 10.08
C SER A 71 -18.53 -9.05 11.20
N GLY A 72 -19.47 -8.13 10.92
CA GLY A 72 -20.24 -7.44 11.96
C GLY A 72 -19.35 -6.64 12.93
N VAL A 73 -18.03 -6.59 12.72
CA VAL A 73 -17.08 -5.90 13.61
C VAL A 73 -17.23 -4.41 13.39
N SER A 74 -18.16 -3.83 14.12
CA SER A 74 -18.27 -2.40 14.29
C SER A 74 -17.18 -1.95 15.26
N PHE A 75 -16.36 -0.98 14.84
CA PHE A 75 -15.43 -0.30 15.75
C PHE A 75 -16.17 0.30 16.95
N THR A 76 -17.41 0.76 16.73
CA THR A 76 -18.29 1.28 17.77
C THR A 76 -18.66 0.19 18.78
N GLU A 77 -19.02 -1.01 18.32
CA GLU A 77 -19.34 -2.14 19.22
C GLU A 77 -18.12 -2.58 20.04
N MET A 78 -16.93 -2.59 19.42
CA MET A 78 -15.70 -2.96 20.12
C MET A 78 -15.30 -1.94 21.20
N VAL A 79 -15.50 -0.64 20.94
CA VAL A 79 -15.26 0.42 21.93
C VAL A 79 -16.32 0.39 23.04
N GLU A 80 -17.57 0.11 22.70
CA GLU A 80 -18.68 0.05 23.65
C GLU A 80 -18.57 -1.16 24.58
N ASN A 81 -18.12 -2.32 24.07
CA ASN A 81 -17.83 -3.50 24.87
C ASN A 81 -16.62 -3.36 25.81
N TRP A 82 -15.84 -2.27 25.68
CA TRP A 82 -14.66 -2.00 26.51
C TRP A 82 -14.93 -1.03 27.67
N ARG A 83 -16.14 -0.48 27.76
CA ARG A 83 -16.62 0.35 28.88
C ARG A 83 -17.46 -0.47 29.86
#